data_AF-A0A531JDB0-F1
#
_entry.id   AF-A0A531JDB0-F1
#
_cell.length_a   1.000
_cell.length_b   1.000
_cell.length_c   1.000
_cell.angle_alpha   90.00
_cell.angle_beta   90.00
_cell.angle_gamma   90.00
#
_symmetry.space_group_name_H-M   'P 1'
#
loop_
_entity.id
_entity.type
_entity.pdbx_description
1 polymer ?
#
loop_
_entity_poly.entity_id
_entity_poly.type
_entity_poly.pdbx_seq_one_letter_code
_entity_poly.pdbx_strand_id
1 'polypeptide(L)' 'MILANDTLIVVTDGDKLRLFRNKGHEPRIDLV' A
#
# COMPACT_ATOMS: atom_id res chain seq x y z
N MET A 1 -4.89 7.21 3.17
CA MET A 1 -3.44 7.50 3.09
C MET A 1 -2.99 7.14 1.69
N ILE A 2 -2.35 8.06 0.97
CA ILE A 2 -1.68 7.73 -0.29
C ILE A 2 -0.28 7.24 0.09
N LEU A 3 0.09 6.06 -0.39
CA LEU A 3 1.39 5.46 -0.14
C LEU A 3 2.17 5.43 -1.45
N ALA A 4 3.45 5.76 -1.40
CA ALA A 4 4.33 5.63 -2.54
C ALA A 4 4.34 4.16 -3.02
N ASN A 5 4.50 3.97 -4.33
CA ASN A 5 4.68 2.64 -4.91
C ASN A 5 5.88 1.96 -4.24
N ASP A 6 5.80 0.63 -4.13
CA ASP A 6 6.80 -0.22 -3.48
C ASP A 6 7.02 0.03 -1.98
N THR A 7 6.22 0.89 -1.34
CA THR A 7 6.23 1.03 0.13
C THR A 7 6.01 -0.34 0.79
N LEU A 8 6.88 -0.67 1.74
CA LEU A 8 6.76 -1.86 2.57
C LEU A 8 5.93 -1.51 3.82
N ILE A 9 4.86 -2.27 4.03
CA ILE A 9 3.93 -2.05 5.14
C ILE A 9 3.99 -3.27 6.05
N VAL A 10 4.29 -3.03 7.33
CA VAL A 10 4.21 -4.05 8.38
C VAL A 10 2.97 -3.75 9.22
N VAL A 11 2.07 -4.72 9.32
CA VAL A 11 0.90 -4.64 10.20
C VAL A 11 1.08 -5.66 11.32
N THR A 12 0.93 -5.19 12.55
CA THR A 12 0.83 -6.04 13.74
C THR A 12 -0.58 -5.98 14.30
N ASP A 13 -1.18 -7.14 14.57
CA ASP A 13 -2.48 -7.25 15.26
C ASP A 13 -2.33 -7.70 16.72
N GLY A 14 -1.11 -7.66 17.26
CA GLY A 14 -0.77 -8.09 18.62
C GLY A 14 -0.27 -9.54 18.70
N ASP A 15 -0.75 -10.41 17.81
CA ASP A 15 -0.39 -11.84 17.78
C ASP A 15 0.38 -12.22 16.51
N LYS A 16 0.20 -11.48 15.42
CA LYS A 16 0.76 -11.80 14.11
C LYS A 16 1.34 -10.58 13.43
N LEU A 17 2.42 -10.83 12.67
CA LEU A 17 3.02 -9.88 11.76
C LEU A 17 2.63 -10.23 10.33
N ARG A 18 2.12 -9.23 9.60
CA ARG A 18 1.80 -9.34 8.17
C ARG A 18 2.58 -8.30 7.39
N LEU A 19 3.22 -8.75 6.31
CA LEU A 19 4.01 -7.92 5.43
C LEU A 19 3.25 -7.70 4.12
N PHE A 20 3.04 -6.45 3.76
CA PHE A 20 2.44 -6.07 2.50
C PHE A 20 3.41 -5.19 1.72
N ARG A 21 3.54 -5.46 0.42
CA ARG A 21 4.20 -4.55 -0.50
C ARG A 21 3.14 -3.77 -1.26
N ASN A 22 3.14 -2.45 -1.13
CA ASN A 22 2.26 -1.61 -1.91
C ASN A 22 2.65 -1.74 -3.39
N LYS A 23 1.84 -2.48 -4.16
CA LYS A 23 2.02 -2.60 -5.60
C LYS A 23 1.49 -1.39 -6.37
N GLY A 24 0.81 -0.47 -5.68
CA GLY A 24 0.39 0.84 -6.15
C GLY A 24 0.08 0.88 -7.65
N HIS A 25 -1.15 0.52 -8.02
CA HIS A 25 -1.61 0.80 -9.37
C HIS A 25 -2.02 2.28 -9.41
N GLU A 26 -1.20 3.11 -10.05
CA GLU A 26 -1.53 4.51 -10.23
C GLU A 26 -2.82 4.61 -11.06
N PRO A 27 -3.91 5.16 -10.49
CA PRO A 27 -5.16 5.28 -11.24
C PRO A 27 -4.92 6.28 -12.36
N ARG A 28 -5.10 5.83 -13.61
CA ARG A 28 -5.12 6.73 -14.76
C ARG A 28 -6.46 7.47 -14.74
N ILE A 29 -6.43 8.67 -14.17
CA ILE A 29 -7.60 9.55 -14.08
C ILE A 29 -7.50 10.55 -15.23
N ASP A 30 -8.31 10.35 -16.26
CA ASP A 30 -8.52 11.38 -17.29
C ASP A 30 -9.56 12.36 -16.75
N LEU A 31 -9.11 13.57 -16.39
CA LEU A 31 -10.01 14.65 -15.96
C LEU A 31 -10.55 15.34 -17.23
N VAL A 32 -11.89 15.35 -17.36
CA VAL A 32 -12.65 16.06 -18.41
C VAL A 32 -13.12 17.42 -17.95
#